data_AF-A0A367XUF9-F1
#
_entry.id   AF-A0A367XUF9-F1
#
_cell.length_a   1.000
_cell.length_b   1.000
_cell.length_c   1.000
_cell.angle_alpha   90.00
_cell.angle_beta   90.00
_cell.angle_gamma   90.00
#
_symmetry.space_group_name_H-M   'P 1'
#
loop_
_entity.id
_entity.type
_entity.pdbx_description
1 polymer ?
#
loop_
_entity_poly.entity_id
_entity_poly.type
_entity_poly.pdbx_seq_one_letter_code
_entity_poly.pdbx_strand_id
1 'polypeptide(L)'
;MDEDEDFTYGQTPALPISEEIGSEVAAYLMSVRQEALAGPPVLFVASREETASEEPIPIQQPQELSAWSEHLLEEFLSVKQQLNGGRHVPKDSYIPGTTADWRKFLLQEPPEISYFFTSLDRQAVFKLIVHITKWLSISSRPTLSQWIWKIFLRIDNVLDANECSTIRDLGKKANKLKQKQLESDKEVDSISRYTVDLVLIIVVNTMASWTYSRSCRSQCNTTHAHIFFFLACLY
;
A
#
# COMPACT_ATOMS: atom_id res chain seq x y z
N MET A 1 -1.33 -9.76 44.93
CA MET A 1 -2.16 -8.56 44.69
C MET A 1 -1.22 -7.63 43.94
N ASP A 2 -1.22 -7.77 42.63
CA ASP A 2 -0.47 -6.91 41.73
C ASP A 2 -1.35 -5.68 41.54
N GLU A 3 -0.85 -4.53 41.98
CA GLU A 3 -1.54 -3.25 41.80
C GLU A 3 -1.55 -2.94 40.30
N ASP A 4 -2.75 -2.76 39.76
CA ASP A 4 -2.98 -2.31 38.40
C ASP A 4 -2.30 -0.94 38.21
N GLU A 5 -1.13 -0.91 37.56
CA GLU A 5 -0.52 0.32 37.06
C GLU A 5 -1.47 0.90 36.00
N ASP A 6 -2.33 1.82 36.44
CA ASP A 6 -3.14 2.66 35.59
C ASP A 6 -2.17 3.49 34.73
N PHE A 7 -1.92 3.02 33.50
CA PHE A 7 -1.19 3.74 32.46
C PHE A 7 -2.03 4.93 31.99
N THR A 8 -2.33 5.85 32.91
CA THR A 8 -2.95 7.11 32.60
C THR A 8 -1.94 7.92 31.79
N TYR A 9 -2.25 8.17 30.53
CA TYR A 9 -1.41 8.94 29.63
C TYR A 9 -1.27 10.36 30.19
N GLY A 10 -0.14 10.63 30.86
CA GLY A 10 0.10 11.87 31.58
C GLY A 10 1.49 11.85 32.21
N GLN A 11 2.13 13.01 32.29
CA GLN A 11 3.42 13.14 32.96
C GLN A 11 3.25 12.79 34.44
N THR A 12 3.68 11.60 34.86
CA THR A 12 3.83 11.28 36.28
C THR A 12 4.79 12.31 36.87
N PRO A 13 4.45 12.97 37.99
CA PRO A 13 5.28 14.02 38.54
C PRO A 13 6.69 13.49 38.82
N ALA A 14 7.69 14.03 38.12
CA ALA A 14 9.07 13.53 38.17
C ALA A 14 9.75 13.76 39.53
N LEU A 15 9.20 14.68 40.36
CA LEU A 15 9.73 15.02 41.66
C LEU A 15 8.66 14.81 42.75
N PRO A 16 8.94 13.97 43.77
CA PRO A 16 8.07 13.88 44.93
C PRO A 16 8.13 15.20 45.71
N ILE A 17 6.97 15.78 46.02
CA ILE A 17 6.91 16.87 47.00
C ILE A 17 6.77 16.22 48.37
N SER A 18 7.89 15.74 48.91
CA SER A 18 7.97 15.33 50.31
C SER A 18 8.41 16.52 51.15
N GLU A 19 7.83 16.70 52.34
CA GLU A 19 8.18 17.77 53.29
C GLU A 19 9.67 17.75 53.73
N GLU A 20 10.39 16.67 53.45
CA GLU A 20 11.82 16.51 53.73
C GLU A 20 12.74 17.30 52.79
N ILE A 21 12.24 17.74 51.62
CA ILE A 21 12.99 18.61 50.72
C ILE A 21 12.83 20.03 51.26
N GLY A 22 13.95 20.67 51.64
CA GLY A 22 14.00 21.96 52.32
C GLY A 22 12.89 22.93 51.90
N SER A 23 12.23 23.51 52.91
CA SER A 23 10.96 24.25 52.82
C SER A 23 10.86 25.24 51.65
N GLU A 24 11.97 25.81 51.20
CA GLU A 24 12.01 26.79 50.10
C GLU A 24 11.82 26.15 48.72
N VAL A 25 12.44 24.99 48.47
CA VAL A 25 12.31 24.27 47.19
C VAL A 25 10.90 23.70 47.06
N ALA A 26 10.35 23.15 48.14
CA ALA A 26 8.97 22.68 48.19
C ALA A 26 7.97 23.83 47.94
N ALA A 27 8.18 24.98 48.56
CA ALA A 27 7.35 26.18 48.35
C ALA A 27 7.42 26.67 46.89
N TYR A 28 8.60 26.67 46.29
CA TYR A 28 8.78 27.04 44.87
C TYR A 28 8.08 26.07 43.92
N LEU A 29 8.23 24.75 44.12
CA LEU A 29 7.55 23.76 43.28
C LEU A 29 6.03 23.85 43.41
N MET A 30 5.51 24.16 44.60
CA MET A 30 4.09 24.42 44.83
C MET A 30 3.62 25.68 44.09
N SER A 31 4.39 26.78 44.10
CA SER A 31 4.02 28.00 43.37
C SER A 31 4.02 27.78 41.86
N VAL A 32 5.00 27.06 41.31
CA VAL A 32 5.06 26.73 39.88
C VAL A 32 3.88 25.85 39.46
N ARG A 33 3.46 24.90 40.30
CA ARG A 33 2.25 24.09 40.04
C ARG A 33 1.00 24.96 40.01
N GLN A 34 0.88 25.89 40.95
CA GLN A 34 -0.27 26.80 41.00
C GLN A 34 -0.33 27.72 39.77
N GLU A 35 0.83 28.20 39.30
CA GLU A 35 0.94 29.00 38.08
C GLU A 35 0.59 28.19 36.82
N ALA A 36 1.10 26.95 36.71
CA ALA A 36 0.78 26.06 35.59
C ALA A 36 -0.72 25.68 35.53
N LEU A 37 -1.37 25.50 36.68
CA LEU A 37 -2.81 25.23 36.78
C LEU A 37 -3.67 26.47 36.46
N ALA A 38 -3.12 27.67 36.67
CA ALA A 38 -3.81 28.92 36.32
C ALA A 38 -3.73 29.20 34.81
N GLY A 39 -2.74 28.63 34.11
CA GLY A 39 -2.59 28.74 32.67
C GLY A 39 -3.55 27.82 31.87
N PRO A 40 -3.91 28.20 30.63
CA PRO A 40 -4.65 27.32 29.74
C PRO A 40 -3.81 26.06 29.39
N PRO A 41 -4.39 24.85 29.45
CA PRO A 41 -3.66 23.59 29.22
C PRO A 41 -3.17 23.45 27.78
N VAL A 42 -3.84 24.10 26.84
CA VAL A 42 -3.47 24.14 25.42
C VAL A 42 -3.70 25.56 24.91
N LEU A 43 -2.68 26.15 24.30
CA LEU A 43 -2.76 27.42 23.58
C LEU A 43 -2.59 27.16 22.09
N PHE A 44 -3.64 27.42 21.32
CA PHE A 44 -3.53 27.45 19.86
C PHE A 44 -3.07 28.84 19.45
N VAL A 45 -1.81 28.94 19.03
CA VAL A 45 -1.28 30.17 18.44
C VAL A 45 -1.50 30.08 16.94
N ALA A 46 -2.28 30.99 16.38
CA ALA A 46 -2.41 31.12 14.94
C ALA A 46 -1.02 31.40 14.36
N SER A 47 -0.56 30.51 13.47
CA SER A 47 0.70 30.73 12.77
C SER A 47 0.59 32.05 12.01
N ARG A 48 1.57 32.94 12.20
CA ARG A 48 1.67 34.21 11.47
C ARG A 48 1.50 33.88 9.98
N GLU A 49 0.50 34.50 9.35
CA GLU A 49 0.11 34.25 7.96
C GLU A 49 1.30 34.39 7.02
N GLU A 50 2.04 33.30 6.81
CA GLU A 50 2.62 33.03 5.51
C GLU A 50 1.44 32.56 4.66
N THR A 51 0.98 33.45 3.78
CA THR A 51 0.07 33.16 2.69
C THR A 51 0.71 32.11 1.79
N ALA A 52 0.73 30.86 2.24
CA ALA A 52 0.91 29.71 1.39
C ALA A 52 -0.35 29.63 0.56
N SER A 53 -0.25 30.02 -0.72
CA SER A 53 -1.24 29.74 -1.73
C SER A 53 -1.49 28.23 -1.75
N GLU A 54 -2.51 27.76 -1.03
CA GLU A 54 -3.09 26.44 -1.25
C GLU A 54 -3.70 26.47 -2.65
N GLU A 55 -2.89 26.12 -3.65
CA GLU A 55 -3.43 25.76 -4.95
C GLU A 55 -4.38 24.58 -4.71
N PRO A 56 -5.66 24.71 -5.08
CA PRO A 56 -6.62 23.62 -4.91
C PRO A 56 -6.12 22.44 -5.74
N ILE A 57 -5.72 21.37 -5.04
CA ILE A 57 -5.37 20.10 -5.65
C ILE A 57 -6.54 19.73 -6.57
N PRO A 58 -6.32 19.56 -7.89
CA PRO A 58 -7.39 19.20 -8.80
C PRO A 58 -8.00 17.88 -8.34
N ILE A 59 -9.22 17.94 -7.81
CA ILE A 59 -10.03 16.77 -7.51
C ILE A 59 -10.39 16.16 -8.86
N GLN A 60 -9.59 15.21 -9.32
CA GLN A 60 -9.93 14.44 -10.50
C GLN A 60 -11.23 13.72 -10.22
N GLN A 61 -12.21 13.93 -11.10
CA GLN A 61 -13.51 13.28 -11.03
C GLN A 61 -13.35 11.77 -10.84
N PRO A 62 -14.27 11.12 -10.08
CA PRO A 62 -14.31 9.67 -9.96
C PRO A 62 -14.21 9.06 -11.34
N GLN A 63 -13.09 8.39 -11.65
CA GLN A 63 -13.06 7.51 -12.80
C GLN A 63 -14.02 6.37 -12.46
N GLU A 64 -15.25 6.45 -12.96
CA GLU A 64 -16.19 5.36 -12.87
C GLU A 64 -15.50 4.10 -13.41
N LEU A 65 -15.43 3.08 -12.56
CA LEU A 65 -14.93 1.76 -12.94
C LEU A 65 -15.73 1.33 -14.16
N SER A 66 -15.05 1.06 -15.28
CA SER A 66 -15.73 0.59 -16.47
C SER A 66 -16.32 -0.81 -16.19
N ALA A 67 -17.44 -1.16 -16.84
CA ALA A 67 -18.03 -2.50 -16.71
C ALA A 67 -17.01 -3.63 -16.97
N TRP A 68 -16.03 -3.37 -17.85
CA TRP A 68 -14.91 -4.29 -18.09
C TRP A 68 -14.02 -4.48 -16.84
N SER A 69 -13.73 -3.40 -16.11
CA SER A 69 -12.89 -3.46 -14.91
C SER A 69 -13.56 -4.22 -13.76
N GLU A 70 -14.88 -4.08 -13.61
CA GLU A 70 -15.66 -4.83 -12.63
C GLU A 70 -15.65 -6.33 -12.96
N HIS A 71 -15.94 -6.68 -14.22
CA HIS A 71 -15.91 -8.07 -14.68
C HIS A 71 -14.53 -8.71 -14.50
N LEU A 72 -13.45 -7.98 -14.84
CA LEU A 72 -12.08 -8.44 -14.64
C LEU A 72 -11.78 -8.72 -13.16
N LEU A 73 -12.22 -7.84 -12.26
CA LEU A 73 -12.02 -8.02 -10.82
C LEU A 73 -12.82 -9.21 -10.28
N GLU A 74 -14.06 -9.38 -10.72
CA GLU A 74 -14.87 -10.55 -10.36
C GLU A 74 -14.21 -11.85 -10.80
N GLU A 75 -13.75 -11.93 -12.05
CA GLU A 75 -13.01 -13.09 -12.54
C GLU A 75 -11.72 -13.31 -11.75
N PHE A 76 -10.95 -12.25 -11.50
CA PHE A 76 -9.72 -12.32 -10.72
C PHE A 76 -9.96 -12.88 -9.32
N LEU A 77 -10.97 -12.37 -8.60
CA LEU A 77 -11.31 -12.80 -7.25
C LEU A 77 -11.87 -14.23 -7.24
N SER A 78 -12.71 -14.58 -8.21
CA SER A 78 -13.25 -15.93 -8.38
C SER A 78 -12.14 -16.96 -8.57
N VAL A 79 -11.19 -16.68 -9.49
CA VAL A 79 -10.04 -17.57 -9.73
C VAL A 79 -9.16 -17.65 -8.49
N LYS A 80 -8.90 -16.52 -7.82
CA LYS A 80 -8.11 -16.49 -6.58
C LYS A 80 -8.73 -17.33 -5.47
N GLN A 81 -10.06 -17.28 -5.32
CA GLN A 81 -10.79 -18.08 -4.34
C GLN A 81 -10.70 -19.59 -4.64
N GLN A 82 -10.80 -19.98 -5.91
CA GLN A 82 -10.66 -21.38 -6.32
C GLN A 82 -9.25 -21.92 -6.02
N LEU A 83 -8.21 -21.11 -6.27
CA LEU A 83 -6.82 -21.51 -6.06
C LEU A 83 -6.48 -21.67 -4.58
N ASN A 84 -7.03 -20.83 -3.69
CA ASN A 84 -6.79 -20.92 -2.25
C ASN A 84 -7.31 -22.24 -1.62
N GLY A 85 -8.27 -22.91 -2.25
CA GLY A 85 -8.78 -24.21 -1.78
C GLY A 85 -7.98 -25.42 -2.27
N GLY A 86 -7.05 -25.24 -3.22
CA GLY A 86 -6.31 -26.31 -3.86
C GLY A 86 -5.11 -26.78 -3.04
N ARG A 87 -4.99 -28.09 -2.79
CA ARG A 87 -3.71 -28.68 -2.37
C ARG A 87 -2.79 -28.74 -3.58
N HIS A 88 -1.73 -27.93 -3.58
CA HIS A 88 -0.72 -27.97 -4.62
C HIS A 88 0.36 -29.01 -4.28
N VAL A 89 0.55 -29.98 -5.18
CA VAL A 89 1.57 -31.03 -5.01
C VAL A 89 2.91 -30.50 -5.53
N PRO A 90 3.98 -30.48 -4.71
CA PRO A 90 5.29 -30.05 -5.15
C PRO A 90 5.77 -30.90 -6.34
N LYS A 91 6.09 -30.23 -7.45
CA LYS A 91 6.85 -30.83 -8.55
C LYS A 91 8.21 -30.17 -8.59
N ASP A 92 9.26 -30.97 -8.74
CA ASP A 92 10.62 -30.45 -8.96
C ASP A 92 10.60 -29.54 -10.19
N SER A 93 10.74 -28.24 -9.95
CA SER A 93 10.63 -27.24 -10.99
C SER A 93 11.84 -26.32 -10.95
N TYR A 94 12.35 -25.98 -12.12
CA TYR A 94 13.47 -25.06 -12.27
C TYR A 94 13.11 -23.65 -11.79
N ILE A 95 13.93 -23.08 -10.91
CA ILE A 95 13.83 -21.70 -10.44
C ILE A 95 15.08 -20.94 -10.91
N PRO A 96 14.94 -19.90 -11.74
CA PRO A 96 16.07 -19.11 -12.18
C PRO A 96 16.80 -18.42 -11.01
N GLY A 97 18.12 -18.61 -10.94
CA GLY A 97 18.95 -17.98 -9.90
C GLY A 97 19.34 -16.54 -10.21
N THR A 98 19.51 -16.20 -11.49
CA THR A 98 20.01 -14.89 -11.93
C THR A 98 18.94 -14.04 -12.61
N THR A 99 19.10 -12.72 -12.56
CA THR A 99 18.20 -11.76 -13.24
C THR A 99 18.15 -11.98 -14.76
N ALA A 100 19.27 -12.39 -15.37
CA ALA A 100 19.34 -12.66 -16.81
C ALA A 100 18.52 -13.91 -17.17
N ASP A 101 18.54 -14.93 -16.32
CA ASP A 101 17.76 -16.15 -16.53
C ASP A 101 16.27 -15.90 -16.33
N TRP A 102 15.90 -15.09 -15.32
CA TRP A 102 14.52 -14.61 -15.17
C TRP A 102 14.03 -13.87 -16.41
N ARG A 103 14.90 -13.08 -17.06
CA ARG A 103 14.54 -12.38 -18.29
C ARG A 103 14.25 -13.36 -19.42
N LYS A 104 15.11 -14.36 -19.62
CA LYS A 104 14.88 -15.40 -20.63
C LYS A 104 13.60 -16.19 -20.32
N PHE A 105 13.36 -16.48 -19.06
CA PHE A 105 12.20 -17.24 -18.62
C PHE A 105 10.88 -16.47 -18.82
N LEU A 106 10.83 -15.18 -18.51
CA LEU A 106 9.66 -14.32 -18.73
C LEU A 106 9.35 -14.07 -20.23
N LEU A 107 10.28 -14.38 -21.14
CA LEU A 107 10.00 -14.33 -22.58
C LEU A 107 9.25 -15.57 -23.08
N GLN A 108 9.24 -16.66 -22.30
CA GLN A 108 8.51 -17.89 -22.60
C GLN A 108 7.07 -17.80 -22.08
N GLU A 109 6.23 -18.74 -22.55
CA GLU A 109 4.87 -18.89 -22.06
C GLU A 109 4.88 -19.19 -20.55
N PRO A 110 4.01 -18.53 -19.76
CA PRO A 110 4.04 -18.70 -18.32
C PRO A 110 3.66 -20.14 -17.91
N PRO A 111 4.41 -20.77 -17.00
CA PRO A 111 4.10 -22.10 -16.47
C PRO A 111 2.68 -22.23 -15.91
N GLU A 112 2.24 -23.46 -15.70
CA GLU A 112 0.98 -23.74 -15.02
C GLU A 112 0.91 -23.00 -13.66
N ILE A 113 -0.29 -22.59 -13.26
CA ILE A 113 -0.50 -21.86 -12.00
C ILE A 113 0.07 -22.61 -10.79
N SER A 114 0.04 -23.95 -10.82
CA SER A 114 0.61 -24.84 -9.80
C SER A 114 2.07 -24.50 -9.46
N TYR A 115 2.89 -24.17 -10.46
CA TYR A 115 4.29 -23.79 -10.30
C TYR A 115 4.49 -22.59 -9.36
N PHE A 116 3.61 -21.59 -9.43
CA PHE A 116 3.72 -20.38 -8.61
C PHE A 116 3.42 -20.64 -7.12
N PHE A 117 2.65 -21.69 -6.82
CA PHE A 117 2.32 -22.07 -5.45
C PHE A 117 3.29 -23.09 -4.86
N THR A 118 3.88 -23.96 -5.69
CA THR A 118 4.80 -25.01 -5.22
C THR A 118 6.25 -24.57 -5.20
N SER A 119 6.66 -23.81 -6.21
CA SER A 119 8.08 -23.62 -6.53
C SER A 119 8.54 -22.20 -6.25
N LEU A 120 7.62 -21.22 -6.24
CA LEU A 120 7.96 -19.83 -5.91
C LEU A 120 7.62 -19.52 -4.46
N ASP A 121 8.65 -19.17 -3.71
CA ASP A 121 8.48 -18.58 -2.39
C ASP A 121 8.02 -17.13 -2.52
N ARG A 122 7.51 -16.60 -1.41
CA ARG A 122 6.99 -15.22 -1.34
C ARG A 122 8.04 -14.20 -1.77
N GLN A 123 9.31 -14.41 -1.38
CA GLN A 123 10.39 -13.50 -1.74
C GLN A 123 10.69 -13.50 -3.24
N ALA A 124 10.71 -14.66 -3.91
CA ALA A 124 10.87 -14.72 -5.36
C ALA A 124 9.71 -14.07 -6.10
N VAL A 125 8.46 -14.21 -5.62
CA VAL A 125 7.29 -13.54 -6.20
C VAL A 125 7.47 -12.02 -6.21
N PHE A 126 7.88 -11.42 -5.08
CA PHE A 126 8.12 -9.96 -5.04
C PHE A 126 9.35 -9.53 -5.83
N LYS A 127 10.41 -10.36 -5.86
CA LYS A 127 11.58 -10.12 -6.73
C LYS A 127 11.18 -10.11 -8.21
N LEU A 128 10.27 -11.00 -8.61
CA LEU A 128 9.68 -11.03 -9.95
C LEU A 128 8.89 -9.76 -10.25
N ILE A 129 8.06 -9.29 -9.32
CA ILE A 129 7.34 -8.01 -9.47
C ILE A 129 8.33 -6.87 -9.73
N VAL A 130 9.42 -6.78 -8.97
CA VAL A 130 10.47 -5.76 -9.19
C VAL A 130 11.07 -5.87 -10.60
N HIS A 131 11.31 -7.07 -11.11
CA HIS A 131 11.80 -7.27 -12.47
C HIS A 131 10.75 -6.86 -13.52
N ILE A 132 9.48 -7.21 -13.31
CA ILE A 132 8.37 -6.80 -14.16
C ILE A 132 8.22 -5.28 -14.18
N THR A 133 8.31 -4.59 -13.05
CA THR A 133 8.27 -3.12 -12.99
C THR A 133 9.36 -2.48 -13.86
N LYS A 134 10.54 -3.10 -13.93
CA LYS A 134 11.65 -2.63 -14.79
C LYS A 134 11.41 -2.90 -16.27
N TRP A 135 10.69 -3.96 -16.62
CA TRP A 135 10.46 -4.38 -18.01
C TRP A 135 9.11 -3.94 -18.57
N LEU A 136 8.21 -3.46 -17.73
CA LEU A 136 6.98 -2.84 -18.16
C LEU A 136 7.30 -1.60 -19.01
N SER A 137 6.80 -1.60 -20.24
CA SER A 137 7.13 -0.62 -21.27
C SER A 137 5.87 -0.22 -22.05
N ILE A 138 5.96 0.82 -22.87
CA ILE A 138 4.84 1.32 -23.70
C ILE A 138 4.36 0.25 -24.67
N SER A 139 5.27 -0.63 -25.12
CA SER A 139 4.95 -1.86 -25.83
C SER A 139 5.17 -3.04 -24.89
N SER A 140 4.11 -3.78 -24.59
CA SER A 140 4.14 -4.96 -23.74
C SER A 140 3.77 -6.19 -24.56
N ARG A 141 4.46 -7.29 -24.28
CA ARG A 141 4.16 -8.57 -24.93
C ARG A 141 2.98 -9.23 -24.22
N PRO A 142 2.11 -9.96 -24.94
CA PRO A 142 0.99 -10.68 -24.32
C PRO A 142 1.46 -11.73 -23.31
N THR A 143 2.66 -12.28 -23.47
CA THR A 143 3.24 -13.19 -22.47
C THR A 143 3.43 -12.50 -21.12
N LEU A 144 3.86 -11.23 -21.11
CA LEU A 144 4.10 -10.47 -19.89
C LEU A 144 2.80 -10.24 -19.10
N SER A 145 1.68 -9.96 -19.79
CA SER A 145 0.39 -9.75 -19.13
C SER A 145 -0.12 -11.01 -18.44
N GLN A 146 0.07 -12.18 -19.06
CA GLN A 146 -0.27 -13.47 -18.47
C GLN A 146 0.62 -13.79 -17.26
N TRP A 147 1.92 -13.47 -17.32
CA TRP A 147 2.83 -13.59 -16.18
C TRP A 147 2.39 -12.72 -15.01
N ILE A 148 2.08 -11.45 -15.27
CA ILE A 148 1.56 -10.49 -14.30
C ILE A 148 0.31 -11.04 -13.62
N TRP A 149 -0.66 -11.52 -14.41
CA TRP A 149 -1.90 -12.09 -13.90
C TRP A 149 -1.66 -13.26 -12.94
N LYS A 150 -0.86 -14.25 -13.35
CA LYS A 150 -0.55 -15.43 -12.51
C LYS A 150 0.21 -15.05 -11.23
N ILE A 151 1.13 -14.09 -11.32
CA ILE A 151 1.86 -13.56 -10.15
C ILE A 151 0.88 -12.91 -9.18
N PHE A 152 -0.04 -12.06 -9.65
CA PHE A 152 -1.02 -11.41 -8.80
C PHE A 152 -2.02 -12.39 -8.16
N LEU A 153 -2.37 -13.48 -8.86
CA LEU A 153 -3.18 -14.55 -8.28
C LEU A 153 -2.49 -15.23 -7.08
N ARG A 154 -1.16 -15.36 -7.13
CA ARG A 154 -0.35 -15.94 -6.06
C ARG A 154 -0.17 -15.01 -4.86
N ILE A 155 -0.24 -13.70 -5.04
CA ILE A 155 -0.02 -12.73 -3.94
C ILE A 155 -1.15 -12.83 -2.91
N ASP A 156 -0.79 -13.07 -1.66
CA ASP A 156 -1.74 -13.15 -0.56
C ASP A 156 -2.40 -11.79 -0.26
N ASN A 157 -3.58 -11.80 0.37
CA ASN A 157 -4.29 -10.56 0.69
C ASN A 157 -3.61 -9.77 1.84
N VAL A 158 -2.83 -10.44 2.68
CA VAL A 158 -2.10 -9.79 3.78
C VAL A 158 -0.72 -9.44 3.26
N LEU A 159 -0.47 -8.14 3.09
CA LEU A 159 0.78 -7.58 2.58
C LEU A 159 1.52 -6.80 3.67
N ASP A 160 2.84 -6.98 3.74
CA ASP A 160 3.71 -6.15 4.55
C ASP A 160 3.92 -4.76 3.91
N ALA A 161 4.39 -3.79 4.69
CA ALA A 161 4.66 -2.44 4.21
C ALA A 161 5.63 -2.42 3.02
N ASN A 162 6.67 -3.26 3.05
CA ASN A 162 7.67 -3.35 1.97
C ASN A 162 7.07 -3.89 0.66
N GLU A 163 6.20 -4.88 0.78
CA GLU A 163 5.50 -5.52 -0.33
C GLU A 163 4.46 -4.58 -0.94
N CYS A 164 3.71 -3.88 -0.09
CA CYS A 164 2.83 -2.80 -0.51
C CYS A 164 3.58 -1.70 -1.26
N SER A 165 4.76 -1.30 -0.80
CA SER A 165 5.61 -0.34 -1.51
C SER A 165 5.99 -0.85 -2.90
N THR A 166 6.38 -2.13 -2.99
CA THR A 166 6.77 -2.77 -4.26
C THR A 166 5.62 -2.80 -5.27
N ILE A 167 4.41 -3.19 -4.83
CA ILE A 167 3.21 -3.21 -5.67
C ILE A 167 2.80 -1.78 -6.07
N ARG A 168 2.93 -0.82 -5.15
CA ARG A 168 2.67 0.60 -5.43
C ARG A 168 3.63 1.14 -6.49
N ASP A 169 4.91 0.80 -6.44
CA ASP A 169 5.88 1.23 -7.45
C ASP A 169 5.56 0.67 -8.83
N LEU A 170 5.06 -0.57 -8.91
CA LEU A 170 4.50 -1.13 -10.14
C LEU A 170 3.30 -0.31 -10.63
N GLY A 171 2.36 0.02 -9.74
CA GLY A 171 1.21 0.87 -10.05
C GLY A 171 1.60 2.26 -10.56
N LYS A 172 2.56 2.93 -9.90
CA LYS A 172 3.12 4.22 -10.34
C LYS A 172 3.74 4.12 -11.72
N LYS A 173 4.49 3.05 -12.00
CA LYS A 173 5.08 2.81 -13.32
C LYS A 173 4.00 2.60 -14.38
N ALA A 174 2.99 1.80 -14.10
CA ALA A 174 1.85 1.57 -14.98
C ALA A 174 1.09 2.87 -15.27
N ASN A 175 0.84 3.70 -14.24
CA ASN A 175 0.18 5.00 -14.41
C ASN A 175 0.98 5.94 -15.32
N LYS A 176 2.29 6.04 -15.10
CA LYS A 176 3.19 6.82 -15.97
C LYS A 176 3.19 6.31 -17.41
N LEU A 177 3.05 5.00 -17.62
CA LEU A 177 2.94 4.43 -18.97
C LEU A 177 1.59 4.75 -19.60
N LYS A 178 0.50 4.68 -18.84
CA LYS A 178 -0.85 5.05 -19.29
C LYS A 178 -0.91 6.50 -19.76
N GLN A 179 -0.32 7.43 -18.99
CA GLN A 179 -0.21 8.83 -19.38
C GLN A 179 0.56 9.00 -20.69
N LYS A 180 1.72 8.35 -20.82
CA LYS A 180 2.51 8.36 -22.07
C LYS A 180 1.78 7.76 -23.26
N GLN A 181 0.96 6.73 -23.05
CA GLN A 181 0.12 6.13 -24.08
C GLN A 181 -1.00 7.07 -24.52
N LEU A 182 -1.51 7.92 -23.61
CA LEU A 182 -2.52 8.92 -23.92
C LEU A 182 -1.94 10.12 -24.69
N GLU A 183 -0.72 10.53 -24.34
CA GLU A 183 0.00 11.65 -24.98
C GLU A 183 0.61 11.29 -26.34
N SER A 184 0.75 10.00 -26.65
CA SER A 184 1.36 9.58 -27.91
C SER A 184 0.34 9.61 -29.05
N ASP A 185 0.61 10.43 -30.07
CA ASP A 185 -0.16 10.43 -31.33
C ASP A 185 -0.02 9.13 -32.16
N LYS A 186 0.86 8.21 -31.72
CA LYS A 186 1.05 6.92 -32.38
C LYS A 186 0.03 5.92 -31.87
N GLU A 187 -0.52 5.12 -32.77
CA GLU A 187 -1.40 3.99 -32.44
C GLU A 187 -0.69 3.07 -31.43
N VAL A 188 -1.12 3.13 -30.18
CA VAL A 188 -0.62 2.28 -29.10
C VAL A 188 -1.23 0.90 -29.27
N ASP A 189 -0.38 -0.12 -29.21
CA ASP A 189 -0.79 -1.51 -29.23
C ASP A 189 -1.85 -1.82 -28.15
N SER A 190 -2.97 -2.41 -28.58
CA SER A 190 -4.12 -2.71 -27.72
C SER A 190 -3.76 -3.63 -26.54
N ILE A 191 -2.84 -4.58 -26.75
CA ILE A 191 -2.35 -5.49 -25.70
C ILE A 191 -1.61 -4.69 -24.62
N SER A 192 -0.85 -3.69 -25.04
CA SER A 192 -0.09 -2.83 -24.15
C SER A 192 -0.98 -1.95 -23.28
N ARG A 193 -2.06 -1.41 -23.86
CA ARG A 193 -3.07 -0.67 -23.10
C ARG A 193 -3.78 -1.59 -22.10
N TYR A 194 -4.23 -2.76 -22.56
CA TYR A 194 -4.88 -3.76 -21.73
C TYR A 194 -4.01 -4.17 -20.53
N THR A 195 -2.73 -4.42 -20.76
CA THR A 195 -1.79 -4.84 -19.71
C THR A 195 -1.60 -3.77 -18.65
N VAL A 196 -1.49 -2.51 -19.06
CA VAL A 196 -1.35 -1.38 -18.14
C VAL A 196 -2.63 -1.18 -17.32
N ASP A 197 -3.80 -1.23 -17.97
CA ASP A 197 -5.09 -1.11 -17.28
C ASP A 197 -5.32 -2.27 -16.30
N LEU A 198 -4.99 -3.50 -16.70
CA LEU A 198 -5.05 -4.69 -15.84
C LEU A 198 -4.19 -4.53 -14.58
N VAL A 199 -2.95 -4.06 -14.72
CA VAL A 199 -2.07 -3.79 -13.57
C VAL A 199 -2.67 -2.74 -12.66
N LEU A 200 -3.17 -1.63 -13.21
CA LEU A 200 -3.73 -0.54 -12.42
C LEU A 200 -4.95 -1.01 -11.61
N ILE A 201 -5.87 -1.73 -12.23
CA ILE A 201 -7.09 -2.23 -11.59
C ILE A 201 -6.75 -3.18 -10.43
N ILE A 202 -5.87 -4.15 -10.67
CA ILE A 202 -5.48 -5.12 -9.63
C ILE A 202 -4.73 -4.42 -8.48
N VAL A 203 -3.83 -3.47 -8.80
CA VAL A 203 -3.07 -2.72 -7.78
C VAL A 203 -4.02 -1.86 -6.92
N VAL A 204 -4.96 -1.15 -7.53
CA VAL A 204 -5.93 -0.33 -6.79
C VAL A 204 -6.78 -1.20 -5.86
N ASN A 205 -7.30 -2.33 -6.36
CA ASN A 205 -8.11 -3.24 -5.56
C ASN A 205 -7.33 -3.89 -4.39
N THR A 206 -6.10 -4.34 -4.66
CA THR A 206 -5.24 -4.95 -3.61
C THR A 206 -4.88 -3.95 -2.53
N MET A 207 -4.59 -2.70 -2.90
CA MET A 207 -4.27 -1.64 -1.94
C MET A 207 -5.50 -1.17 -1.16
N ALA A 208 -6.66 -1.06 -1.81
CA ALA A 208 -7.92 -0.71 -1.15
C ALA A 208 -8.33 -1.75 -0.09
N SER A 209 -8.11 -3.04 -0.39
CA SER A 209 -8.34 -4.12 0.58
C SER A 209 -7.41 -4.01 1.79
N TRP A 210 -6.15 -3.64 1.57
CA TRP A 210 -5.17 -3.46 2.64
C TRP A 210 -5.47 -2.25 3.53
N THR A 211 -5.84 -1.11 2.95
CA THR A 211 -6.21 0.10 3.71
C THR A 211 -7.46 -0.15 4.55
N TYR A 212 -8.47 -0.82 3.99
CA TYR A 212 -9.67 -1.22 4.73
C TYR A 212 -9.34 -2.13 5.92
N SER A 213 -8.48 -3.14 5.72
CA SER A 213 -8.07 -4.04 6.81
C SER A 213 -7.33 -3.34 7.95
N ARG A 214 -6.60 -2.24 7.69
CA ARG A 214 -5.98 -1.41 8.74
C ARG A 214 -6.99 -0.46 9.39
N SER A 215 -7.89 0.13 8.61
CA SER A 215 -8.93 1.04 9.11
C SER A 215 -9.95 0.32 10.00
N CYS A 216 -10.30 -0.93 9.72
CA CYS A 216 -11.14 -1.73 10.61
C CYS A 216 -10.49 -2.03 11.98
N ARG A 217 -9.17 -1.86 12.12
CA ARG A 217 -8.47 -1.94 13.40
C ARG A 217 -8.48 -0.60 14.17
N SER A 218 -8.94 0.47 13.53
CA SER A 218 -9.04 1.84 14.08
C SER A 218 -10.26 2.54 13.46
N GLN A 219 -11.46 2.14 13.86
CA GLN A 219 -12.77 2.82 13.70
C GLN A 219 -13.11 3.58 12.38
N CYS A 220 -14.33 3.31 11.90
CA CYS A 220 -15.18 4.06 10.95
C CYS A 220 -15.30 3.59 9.48
N ASN A 221 -16.58 3.54 9.07
CA ASN A 221 -17.13 3.13 7.79
C ASN A 221 -17.01 4.24 6.74
N THR A 222 -16.11 4.14 5.76
CA THR A 222 -16.29 4.82 4.46
C THR A 222 -15.48 4.14 3.35
N THR A 223 -16.02 3.08 2.73
CA THR A 223 -15.34 2.29 1.69
C THR A 223 -15.05 3.07 0.39
N HIS A 224 -15.81 4.11 0.07
CA HIS A 224 -15.62 4.88 -1.17
C HIS A 224 -14.47 5.91 -1.08
N ALA A 225 -14.19 6.49 0.09
CA ALA A 225 -13.18 7.56 0.22
C ALA A 225 -11.73 7.07 0.04
N HIS A 226 -11.47 5.78 0.29
CA HIS A 226 -10.11 5.24 0.30
C HIS A 226 -9.51 4.97 -1.09
N ILE A 227 -10.34 4.69 -2.09
CA ILE A 227 -9.89 4.55 -3.49
C ILE A 227 -9.36 5.90 -4.00
N PHE A 228 -10.01 7.01 -3.62
CA PHE A 228 -9.59 8.38 -3.97
C PHE A 228 -8.26 8.77 -3.31
N PHE A 229 -8.08 8.45 -2.04
CA PHE A 229 -6.84 8.76 -1.33
C PHE A 229 -5.63 8.07 -1.99
N PHE A 230 -5.83 6.87 -2.53
CA PHE A 230 -4.77 6.15 -3.21
C PHE A 230 -4.49 6.68 -4.62
N LEU A 231 -5.53 7.03 -5.40
CA LEU A 231 -5.35 7.74 -6.67
C LEU A 231 -4.58 9.05 -6.46
N ALA A 232 -4.90 9.83 -5.42
CA ALA A 232 -4.18 11.04 -5.07
C ALA A 232 -2.70 10.79 -4.68
N CYS A 233 -2.38 9.66 -4.05
CA CYS A 233 -0.99 9.26 -3.73
C CYS A 233 -0.22 8.65 -4.92
N LEU A 234 -0.88 8.37 -6.04
CA LEU A 234 -0.26 7.94 -7.30
C LEU A 234 0.07 9.10 -8.24
N TYR A 235 -0.41 10.31 -7.94
CA TYR A 235 -0.01 11.56 -8.58
C TYR A 235 1.21 12.18 -7.91
#